data_AF-A0A2G9QH94-F1
#
_entry.id   AF-A0A2G9QH94-F1
#
_cell.length_a   1.000
_cell.length_b   1.000
_cell.length_c   1.000
_cell.angle_alpha   90.00
_cell.angle_beta   90.00
_cell.angle_gamma   90.00
#
_symmetry.space_group_name_H-M   'P 1'
#
loop_
_entity.id
_entity.type
_entity.pdbx_description
1 polymer ?
#
loop_
_entity_poly.entity_id
_entity_poly.type
_entity_poly.pdbx_seq_one_letter_code
_entity_poly.pdbx_strand_id
1 'polypeptide(L)'
;MAFIDTQLYIHQMISVKNFILAADLMKSISLLRYQEESKTLSLVSRDVKPLEVYSVEFLVDNNQLGFLVSDRDRNLLLYMYLPAGELFLLPSMPPSVITSSPAISKSGAPCVLSMS
;
A
#
# COMPACT_ATOMS: atom_id res chain seq x y z
N MET A 1 -22.13 -6.84 -10.48
CA MET A 1 -22.57 -6.02 -9.34
C MET A 1 -22.19 -6.74 -8.07
N ALA A 2 -21.36 -6.12 -7.24
CA ALA A 2 -20.90 -6.60 -5.95
C ALA A 2 -20.82 -5.41 -5.00
N PHE A 3 -21.08 -5.62 -3.71
CA PHE A 3 -20.99 -4.59 -2.69
C PHE A 3 -20.31 -5.17 -1.44
N ILE A 4 -19.68 -4.30 -0.67
CA ILE A 4 -19.06 -4.65 0.60
C ILE A 4 -19.38 -3.53 1.59
N ASP A 5 -19.82 -3.91 2.80
CA ASP A 5 -20.12 -2.95 3.85
C ASP A 5 -18.84 -2.59 4.59
N THR A 6 -18.33 -1.39 4.34
CA THR A 6 -17.23 -0.80 5.10
C THR A 6 -17.78 0.24 6.06
N GLN A 7 -17.59 0.05 7.37
CA GLN A 7 -17.99 1.02 8.41
C GLN A 7 -16.99 2.20 8.52
N LEU A 8 -16.53 2.74 7.39
CA LEU A 8 -15.43 3.69 7.30
C LEU A 8 -15.73 4.76 6.24
N TYR A 9 -15.21 5.97 6.47
CA TYR A 9 -15.31 7.06 5.50
C TYR A 9 -14.14 6.97 4.52
N ILE A 10 -14.44 6.46 3.33
CA ILE A 10 -13.48 6.33 2.24
C ILE A 10 -13.39 7.66 1.50
N HIS A 11 -12.22 8.30 1.53
CA HIS A 11 -12.01 9.59 0.85
C HIS A 11 -11.52 9.41 -0.59
N GLN A 12 -10.75 8.36 -0.86
CA GLN A 12 -10.20 8.05 -2.17
C GLN A 12 -10.22 6.54 -2.42
N MET A 13 -10.56 6.16 -3.64
CA MET A 13 -10.46 4.78 -4.12
C MET A 13 -9.76 4.76 -5.46
N ILE A 14 -8.81 3.84 -5.61
CA ILE A 14 -8.11 3.61 -6.87
C ILE A 14 -8.19 2.11 -7.16
N SER A 15 -8.29 1.73 -8.44
CA SER A 15 -8.33 0.34 -8.85
C SER A 15 -7.25 0.03 -9.87
N VAL A 16 -6.65 -1.16 -9.75
CA VAL A 16 -5.71 -1.73 -10.71
C VAL A 16 -6.12 -3.17 -10.97
N LYS A 17 -6.57 -3.44 -12.20
CA LYS A 17 -7.12 -4.75 -12.60
C LYS A 17 -8.25 -5.19 -11.65
N ASN A 18 -8.05 -6.29 -10.94
CA ASN A 18 -8.99 -6.87 -9.98
C ASN A 18 -8.75 -6.40 -8.54
N PHE A 19 -7.78 -5.53 -8.30
CA PHE A 19 -7.47 -4.98 -6.98
C PHE A 19 -8.03 -3.57 -6.86
N ILE A 20 -8.58 -3.26 -5.69
CA ILE A 20 -9.13 -1.96 -5.35
C ILE A 20 -8.49 -1.54 -4.04
N LEU A 21 -7.82 -0.40 -4.04
CA LEU A 21 -7.25 0.21 -2.86
C LEU A 21 -8.22 1.28 -2.37
N ALA A 22 -8.73 1.10 -1.16
CA ALA A 22 -9.58 2.04 -0.47
C ALA A 22 -8.77 2.76 0.60
N ALA A 23 -8.79 4.09 0.58
CA ALA A 23 -8.12 4.93 1.56
C ALA A 23 -9.13 5.47 2.56
N ASP A 24 -8.98 5.05 3.81
CA ASP A 24 -9.82 5.47 4.92
C ASP A 24 -9.19 6.66 5.64
N LEU A 25 -10.02 7.60 6.11
CA LEU A 25 -9.52 8.80 6.78
C LEU A 25 -8.90 8.53 8.17
N MET A 26 -9.27 7.43 8.84
CA MET A 26 -8.78 7.11 10.20
C MET A 26 -8.16 5.72 10.34
N LYS A 27 -8.43 4.80 9.40
CA LYS A 27 -8.07 3.38 9.50
C LYS A 27 -7.05 2.94 8.43
N SER A 28 -6.25 3.89 7.94
CA SER A 28 -5.21 3.65 6.93
C SER A 28 -5.80 3.13 5.61
N ILE A 29 -5.09 2.24 4.92
CA ILE A 29 -5.48 1.69 3.63
C ILE A 29 -6.02 0.25 3.75
N SER A 30 -7.00 -0.07 2.91
CA SER A 30 -7.59 -1.38 2.78
C SER A 30 -7.51 -1.86 1.32
N LEU A 31 -6.92 -3.04 1.10
CA LEU A 31 -6.81 -3.68 -0.21
C LEU A 31 -7.94 -4.70 -0.37
N LEU A 32 -8.79 -4.44 -1.36
CA LEU A 32 -9.89 -5.30 -1.76
C LEU A 32 -9.56 -5.99 -3.09
N ARG A 33 -10.10 -7.20 -3.29
CA ARG A 33 -10.05 -7.93 -4.55
C ARG A 33 -11.45 -8.20 -5.05
N TYR A 34 -11.68 -7.89 -6.31
CA TYR A 34 -12.88 -8.21 -7.03
C TYR A 34 -12.73 -9.55 -7.75
N GLN A 35 -13.55 -10.53 -7.35
CA GLN A 35 -13.69 -11.80 -8.05
C GLN A 35 -14.84 -11.69 -9.06
N GLU A 36 -14.50 -11.73 -10.34
CA GLU A 36 -15.48 -11.58 -11.42
C GLU A 36 -16.40 -12.80 -11.54
N GLU A 37 -15.86 -14.02 -11.36
CA GLU A 37 -16.61 -15.27 -11.43
C GLU A 37 -17.74 -15.34 -10.39
N SER A 38 -17.42 -15.06 -9.14
CA SER A 38 -18.38 -15.08 -8.03
C SER A 38 -19.14 -13.76 -7.88
N LYS A 39 -18.72 -12.70 -8.59
CA LYS A 39 -19.22 -11.32 -8.43
C LYS A 39 -19.19 -10.88 -6.97
N THR A 40 -18.09 -11.15 -6.28
CA THR A 40 -17.89 -10.78 -4.87
C THR A 40 -16.67 -9.91 -4.67
N LEU A 41 -16.71 -9.06 -3.64
CA LEU A 41 -15.58 -8.28 -3.16
C LEU A 41 -15.04 -8.92 -1.88
N SER A 42 -13.73 -9.16 -1.83
CA SER A 42 -13.07 -9.74 -0.66
C SER A 42 -11.97 -8.81 -0.16
N LEU A 43 -11.90 -8.60 1.16
CA LEU A 43 -10.76 -7.92 1.78
C LEU A 43 -9.53 -8.85 1.71
N VAL A 44 -8.47 -8.38 1.06
CA VAL A 44 -7.21 -9.12 0.92
C VAL A 44 -6.31 -8.82 2.11
N SER A 45 -6.07 -7.54 2.34
CA SER A 45 -5.18 -7.06 3.39
C SER A 45 -5.61 -5.67 3.83
N ARG A 46 -5.36 -5.36 5.10
CA ARG A 46 -5.51 -4.01 5.63
C ARG A 46 -4.37 -3.72 6.57
N ASP A 47 -4.03 -2.45 6.72
CA ASP A 47 -3.18 -2.05 7.83
C ASP A 47 -3.96 -2.14 9.15
N VAL A 48 -3.26 -2.57 10.21
CA VAL A 48 -3.79 -2.67 11.57
C VAL A 48 -3.59 -1.34 12.31
N LYS A 49 -2.61 -0.54 11.89
CA LYS A 49 -2.32 0.75 12.51
C LYS A 49 -3.30 1.81 12.01
N PRO A 50 -3.94 2.57 12.92
CA PRO A 50 -4.74 3.73 12.52
C PRO A 50 -3.80 4.80 11.97
N LEU A 51 -4.14 5.32 10.81
CA LEU A 51 -3.36 6.30 10.09
C LEU A 51 -4.28 7.25 9.32
N GLU A 52 -4.00 8.55 9.42
CA GLU A 52 -4.72 9.59 8.70
C GLU A 52 -4.11 9.78 7.31
N VAL A 53 -4.65 9.03 6.35
CA VAL A 53 -4.18 9.04 4.96
C VAL A 53 -4.88 10.14 4.18
N TYR A 54 -4.10 10.93 3.44
CA TYR A 54 -4.60 12.01 2.56
C TYR A 54 -4.72 11.60 1.10
N SER A 55 -3.75 10.82 0.63
CA SER A 55 -3.74 10.35 -0.75
C SER A 55 -2.99 9.04 -0.85
N VAL A 56 -3.44 8.20 -1.78
CA VAL A 56 -2.86 6.91 -2.09
C VAL A 56 -2.56 6.81 -3.58
N GLU A 57 -1.54 6.04 -3.94
CA GLU A 57 -1.22 5.74 -5.34
C GLU A 57 -0.68 4.31 -5.49
N PHE A 58 -0.92 3.69 -6.63
CA PHE A 58 -0.33 2.39 -6.95
C PHE A 58 1.01 2.56 -7.63
N LEU A 59 2.00 1.79 -7.16
CA LEU A 59 3.33 1.75 -7.71
C LEU A 59 3.57 0.34 -8.25
N VAL A 60 3.44 0.16 -9.56
CA VAL A 60 3.60 -1.14 -10.22
C VAL A 60 4.99 -1.21 -10.84
N ASP A 61 5.88 -2.01 -10.26
CA ASP A 61 7.20 -2.27 -10.82
C ASP A 61 7.29 -3.72 -11.30
N ASN A 62 7.12 -3.93 -12.61
CA ASN A 62 7.18 -5.23 -13.28
C ASN A 62 6.31 -6.31 -12.61
N ASN A 63 6.86 -7.00 -11.62
CA ASN A 63 6.24 -8.10 -10.87
C ASN A 63 6.02 -7.79 -9.38
N GLN A 64 6.22 -6.54 -8.97
CA GLN A 64 5.98 -6.05 -7.62
C GLN A 64 4.85 -5.03 -7.65
N LEU A 65 3.95 -5.15 -6.69
CA LEU A 65 2.85 -4.21 -6.48
C LEU A 65 3.11 -3.48 -5.16
N GLY A 66 3.39 -2.20 -5.27
CA GLY A 66 3.52 -1.27 -4.16
C GLY A 66 2.32 -0.33 -4.06
N PHE A 67 2.11 0.19 -2.86
CA PHE A 67 1.14 1.23 -2.56
C PHE A 67 1.87 2.37 -1.88
N LEU A 68 1.81 3.55 -2.47
CA LEU A 68 2.31 4.77 -1.88
C LEU A 68 1.18 5.43 -1.10
N VAL A 69 1.47 5.84 0.13
CA VAL A 69 0.49 6.43 1.05
C VAL A 69 1.10 7.71 1.63
N SER A 70 0.33 8.79 1.58
CA SER A 70 0.71 10.08 2.14
C SER A 70 -0.06 10.37 3.41
N ASP A 71 0.66 10.65 4.49
CA ASP A 71 0.07 10.92 5.80
C ASP A 71 -0.01 12.41 6.14
N ARG A 72 -0.80 12.72 7.17
CA ARG A 72 -0.88 14.06 7.77
C ARG A 72 0.46 14.64 8.20
N ASP A 73 1.35 13.79 8.69
CA ASP A 73 2.66 14.20 9.22
C ASP A 73 3.68 14.51 8.12
N ARG A 74 3.25 14.58 6.84
CA ARG A 74 4.10 14.73 5.65
C ARG A 74 5.07 13.56 5.47
N ASN A 75 4.64 12.38 5.90
CA ASN A 75 5.36 11.13 5.65
C ASN A 75 4.82 10.48 4.38
N LEU A 76 5.72 9.88 3.62
CA LEU A 76 5.40 9.00 2.50
C LEU A 76 5.75 7.57 2.90
N LEU A 77 4.74 6.72 2.99
CA LEU A 77 4.88 5.32 3.30
C LEU A 77 4.72 4.50 2.04
N LEU A 78 5.63 3.55 1.85
CA LEU A 78 5.55 2.59 0.76
C LEU A 78 5.26 1.20 1.34
N TYR A 79 4.07 0.70 1.01
CA TYR A 79 3.61 -0.62 1.36
C TYR A 79 3.83 -1.54 0.17
N MET A 80 4.46 -2.69 0.38
CA MET A 80 4.60 -3.71 -0.66
C MET A 80 3.62 -4.84 -0.44
N TYR A 81 2.91 -5.24 -1.49
CA TYR A 81 2.13 -6.46 -1.50
C TYR A 81 3.05 -7.66 -1.69
N LEU A 82 3.21 -8.45 -0.64
CA LEU A 82 3.92 -9.73 -0.73
C LEU A 82 2.93 -10.85 -1.05
N PRO A 83 3.31 -11.83 -1.90
CA PRO A 83 2.44 -12.96 -2.25
C PRO A 83 2.07 -13.85 -1.05
N ALA A 84 2.72 -13.67 0.11
CA ALA A 84 2.35 -14.30 1.38
C ALA A 84 1.10 -13.69 2.05
N GLY A 85 0.55 -12.58 1.52
CA GLY A 85 -0.66 -11.94 2.04
C GLY A 85 -0.43 -10.91 3.14
N GLU A 86 0.82 -10.67 3.54
CA GLU A 86 1.17 -9.64 4.52
C GLU A 86 1.58 -8.33 3.85
N LEU A 87 1.03 -7.23 4.37
CA LEU A 87 1.39 -5.87 3.99
C LEU A 87 2.59 -5.45 4.86
N PHE A 88 3.80 -5.44 4.29
CA PHE A 88 4.98 -5.02 5.04
C PHE A 88 5.21 -3.52 4.87
N LEU A 89 5.14 -2.78 5.98
CA LEU A 89 5.63 -1.40 6.06
C LEU A 89 7.14 -1.42 5.90
N LEU A 90 7.65 -0.88 4.79
CA LEU A 90 9.07 -0.56 4.75
C LEU A 90 9.36 0.50 5.83
N PRO A 91 10.47 0.39 6.58
CA PRO A 91 10.84 1.41 7.55
C PRO A 91 10.90 2.76 6.82
N SER A 92 10.17 3.74 7.36
CA SER A 92 10.02 5.08 6.80
C SER A 92 11.35 5.57 6.24
N MET A 93 11.43 5.74 4.92
CA MET A 93 12.61 6.38 4.34
C MET A 93 12.68 7.80 4.90
N PRO A 94 13.82 8.25 5.46
CA PRO A 94 13.95 9.62 5.90
C PRO A 94 13.71 10.57 4.72
N PRO A 95 13.21 11.79 4.96
CA PRO A 95 12.81 12.75 3.92
C PRO A 95 13.94 13.23 2.98
N SER A 96 15.14 12.62 3.05
CA SER A 96 16.33 12.96 2.27
C SER A 96 16.44 12.24 0.92
N VAL A 97 15.61 11.23 0.63
CA VAL A 97 15.79 10.37 -0.56
C VAL A 97 14.76 10.71 -1.65
N ILE A 98 14.83 11.92 -2.20
CA ILE A 98 14.04 12.32 -3.38
C ILE A 98 14.91 12.43 -4.66
N THR A 99 16.24 12.26 -4.59
CA THR A 99 17.09 12.41 -5.80
C THR A 99 17.93 11.17 -6.07
N SER A 100 17.39 10.24 -6.85
CA SER A 100 18.02 9.66 -8.06
C SER A 100 17.42 8.28 -8.36
N SER A 101 17.15 8.07 -9.65
CA SER A 101 16.47 6.94 -10.29
C SER A 101 17.15 5.55 -10.09
N PRO A 102 16.65 4.48 -10.73
CA PRO A 102 16.14 3.26 -10.13
C PRO A 102 17.22 2.19 -9.86
N ALA A 103 17.10 1.44 -8.77
CA ALA A 103 17.83 0.19 -8.60
C ALA A 103 16.94 -0.86 -7.96
N ILE A 104 16.27 -1.65 -8.80
CA ILE A 104 15.81 -2.99 -8.46
C ILE A 104 17.04 -3.79 -8.08
N SER A 105 17.21 -4.09 -6.79
CA SER A 105 18.13 -5.15 -6.35
C SER A 105 17.30 -6.27 -5.73
N LYS A 106 17.11 -7.32 -6.54
CA LYS A 106 16.70 -8.65 -6.06
C LYS A 106 17.82 -9.19 -5.17
N SER A 107 17.71 -9.07 -3.85
CA SER A 107 18.55 -9.83 -2.94
C SER A 107 17.99 -9.73 -1.52
N GLY A 108 17.52 -10.87 -1.00
CA GLY A 108 17.24 -11.00 0.43
C GLY A 108 18.54 -11.01 1.22
N ALA A 109 18.87 -9.89 1.85
CA ALA A 109 19.76 -9.77 3.00
C ALA A 109 19.60 -8.37 3.62
N PRO A 110 19.68 -8.21 4.95
CA PRO A 110 19.52 -6.92 5.60
C PRO A 110 20.73 -6.04 5.30
N CYS A 111 20.50 -4.90 4.65
CA CYS A 111 21.54 -3.90 4.41
C CYS A 111 21.83 -3.19 5.74
N VAL A 112 22.82 -3.69 6.48
CA VAL A 112 23.36 -3.04 7.67
C VAL A 112 24.34 -1.97 7.18
N LEU A 113 23.92 -0.71 7.14
CA LEU A 113 24.86 0.41 6.96
C LEU A 113 25.34 0.87 8.34
N SER A 114 26.55 0.45 8.68
CA SER A 114 27.39 1.12 9.69
C SER A 114 27.96 2.39 9.06
N MET A 115 27.93 3.51 9.78
CA MET A 115 28.74 4.69 9.44
C MET A 115 29.33 5.33 10.71
N SER A 116 30.66 5.50 10.68
CA SER A 116 31.45 6.46 11.47
C SER A 116 31.09 7.91 11.14
#